data_AF-A0A6J1V500-F1
#
_entry.id   AF-A0A6J1V500-F1
#
_cell.length_a   1.000
_cell.length_b   1.000
_cell.length_c   1.000
_cell.angle_alpha   90.00
_cell.angle_beta   90.00
_cell.angle_gamma   90.00
#
_symmetry.space_group_name_H-M   'P 1'
#
loop_
_entity.id
_entity.type
_entity.pdbx_description
1 polymer ?
#
loop_
_entity_poly.entity_id
_entity_poly.type
_entity_poly.pdbx_seq_one_letter_code
_entity_poly.pdbx_strand_id
1 'polypeptide(L)'
;MWTSLRTSTEPAYPRDRSCGPRVRFWVLAVGIAVILFLLGFLIGWLANKHAHQLPRTDAHKEMMEAFLKEMKAESIKQFLYNFTQQPHLAGTQENLHLAEQIQANWKAFGLDSVQLAPYDVLLSYPNETSPNYISLVDEHGQEKMQQLSWASANREVVCEITGPGMDAPQEAS
;
A
#
# COMPACT_ATOMS: atom_id res chain seq x y z
N MET A 1 85.17 87.46 8.26
CA MET A 1 85.93 86.85 7.15
C MET A 1 85.00 85.85 6.46
N TRP A 2 84.74 86.10 5.18
CA TRP A 2 84.22 85.21 4.14
C TRP A 2 82.76 84.73 4.17
N THR A 3 82.26 84.66 2.93
CA THR A 3 80.90 84.72 2.39
C THR A 3 80.28 83.34 2.14
N SER A 4 79.04 83.39 1.63
CA SER A 4 78.38 82.41 0.73
C SER A 4 77.41 81.46 1.43
N LEU A 5 76.24 81.11 0.90
CA LEU A 5 75.57 81.38 -0.38
C LEU A 5 74.07 81.14 -0.17
N ARG A 6 73.23 81.93 -0.85
CA ARG A 6 71.80 81.69 -1.00
C ARG A 6 71.60 80.72 -2.17
N THR A 7 71.11 79.51 -1.92
CA THR A 7 70.52 78.54 -2.86
C THR A 7 69.70 77.57 -1.99
N SER A 8 68.59 76.95 -2.37
CA SER A 8 67.77 76.93 -3.58
C SER A 8 66.36 76.56 -3.08
N THR A 9 65.34 77.09 -3.73
CA THR A 9 63.94 76.74 -3.56
C THR A 9 63.74 75.22 -3.66
N GLU A 10 63.30 74.58 -2.58
CA GLU A 10 62.65 73.26 -2.66
C GLU A 10 61.18 73.46 -3.04
N PRO A 11 60.68 72.84 -4.12
CA PRO A 11 59.25 72.59 -4.23
C PRO A 11 58.92 71.37 -3.37
N ALA A 12 58.20 71.60 -2.27
CA ALA A 12 57.47 70.55 -1.59
C ALA A 12 56.44 69.97 -2.57
N TYR A 13 56.70 68.78 -3.11
CA TYR A 13 55.67 68.00 -3.78
C TYR A 13 54.71 67.48 -2.72
N PRO A 14 53.41 67.85 -2.73
CA PRO A 14 52.45 67.07 -2.00
C PRO A 14 52.43 65.68 -2.63
N ARG A 15 52.79 64.66 -1.83
CA ARG A 15 52.48 63.28 -2.15
C ARG A 15 50.96 63.11 -1.98
N ASP A 16 50.20 63.67 -2.91
CA ASP A 16 48.79 63.36 -3.04
C ASP A 16 48.73 61.93 -3.59
N ARG A 17 48.51 60.96 -2.69
CA ARG A 17 47.97 59.67 -3.08
C ARG A 17 46.52 59.91 -3.50
N SER A 18 46.36 60.50 -4.67
CA SER A 18 45.14 60.39 -5.43
C SER A 18 44.97 58.91 -5.72
N CYS A 19 44.17 58.23 -4.88
CA CYS A 19 43.53 56.98 -5.26
C CYS A 19 42.72 57.33 -6.50
N GLY A 20 43.30 57.07 -7.67
CA GLY A 20 42.74 57.50 -8.94
C GLY A 20 41.29 57.04 -9.09
N PRO A 21 40.47 57.77 -9.87
CA PRO A 21 39.06 57.44 -10.09
C PRO A 21 38.83 55.98 -10.50
N ARG A 22 39.84 55.34 -11.12
CA ARG A 22 39.86 53.90 -11.42
C ARG A 22 39.79 53.02 -10.16
N VAL A 23 40.58 53.29 -9.12
CA VAL A 23 40.59 52.50 -7.87
C VAL A 23 39.26 52.67 -7.12
N ARG A 24 38.71 53.88 -7.09
CA ARG A 24 37.39 54.15 -6.50
C ARG A 24 36.27 53.41 -7.25
N PHE A 25 36.33 53.38 -8.58
CA PHE A 25 35.41 52.61 -9.41
C PHE A 25 35.51 51.10 -9.16
N TRP A 26 36.73 50.56 -9.05
CA TRP A 26 36.95 49.14 -8.72
C TRP A 26 36.44 48.76 -7.32
N VAL A 27 36.63 49.62 -6.32
CA VAL A 27 36.10 49.38 -4.96
C VAL A 27 34.58 49.37 -4.95
N LEU A 28 33.93 50.29 -5.67
CA LEU A 28 32.47 50.30 -5.82
C LEU A 28 31.96 49.08 -6.59
N ALA A 29 32.64 48.69 -7.67
CA ALA A 29 32.29 47.52 -8.47
C ALA A 29 32.39 46.22 -7.65
N VAL A 30 33.44 46.07 -6.85
CA VAL A 30 33.61 44.93 -5.93
C VAL A 30 32.54 44.96 -4.84
N GLY A 31 32.23 46.13 -4.27
CA GLY A 31 31.15 46.27 -3.29
C GLY A 31 29.79 45.82 -3.84
N ILE A 32 29.43 46.25 -5.04
CA ILE A 32 28.20 45.84 -5.72
C ILE A 32 28.21 44.32 -6.00
N ALA A 33 29.33 43.78 -6.46
CA ALA A 33 29.47 42.35 -6.73
C ALA A 33 29.27 41.50 -5.46
N VAL A 34 29.84 41.94 -4.32
CA VAL A 34 29.66 41.28 -3.02
C VAL A 34 28.20 41.37 -2.55
N ILE A 35 27.55 42.52 -2.72
CA ILE A 35 26.13 42.68 -2.36
C ILE A 35 25.26 41.75 -3.21
N LEU A 36 25.47 41.68 -4.53
CA LEU A 36 24.73 40.78 -5.41
C LEU A 36 24.99 39.31 -5.08
N PHE A 37 26.22 38.96 -4.72
CA PHE A 37 26.57 37.61 -4.27
C PHE A 37 25.86 37.25 -2.96
N LEU A 38 25.87 38.14 -1.97
CA LEU A 38 25.17 37.94 -0.70
C LEU A 38 23.65 37.89 -0.89
N LEU A 39 23.11 38.71 -1.79
CA LEU A 39 21.68 38.70 -2.13
C LEU A 39 21.31 37.38 -2.81
N GLY A 40 22.08 36.93 -3.80
CA GLY A 40 21.90 35.66 -4.47
C GLY A 40 22.05 34.47 -3.52
N PHE A 41 23.02 34.52 -2.61
CA PHE A 41 23.20 33.51 -1.56
C PHE A 41 22.02 33.49 -0.58
N LEU A 42 21.51 34.65 -0.17
CA LEU A 42 20.37 34.75 0.72
C LEU A 42 19.08 34.26 0.06
N ILE A 43 18.86 34.61 -1.21
CA ILE A 43 17.74 34.12 -2.02
C ILE A 43 17.84 32.61 -2.23
N GLY A 44 19.01 32.09 -2.59
CA GLY A 44 19.24 30.64 -2.73
C GLY A 44 19.09 29.88 -1.42
N TRP A 45 19.54 30.47 -0.31
CA TRP A 45 19.39 29.91 1.03
C TRP A 45 17.92 29.86 1.47
N LEU A 46 17.14 30.92 1.21
CA LEU A 46 15.69 30.92 1.46
C LEU A 46 14.98 29.90 0.54
N ALA A 47 15.30 29.87 -0.74
CA ALA A 47 14.71 28.92 -1.68
C ALA A 47 15.00 27.46 -1.27
N ASN A 48 16.22 27.16 -0.83
CA ASN A 48 16.60 25.82 -0.37
C ASN A 48 15.88 25.41 0.94
N LYS A 49 15.62 26.37 1.85
CA LYS A 49 14.85 26.09 3.07
C LYS A 49 13.37 25.80 2.80
N HIS A 50 12.81 26.35 1.73
CA HIS A 50 11.43 26.07 1.31
C HIS A 50 11.29 24.91 0.33
N ALA A 51 12.38 24.48 -0.34
CA ALA A 51 12.36 23.39 -1.31
C ALA A 51 12.27 21.98 -0.67
N HIS A 52 12.51 21.85 0.64
CA HIS A 52 12.43 20.56 1.34
C HIS A 52 11.04 20.17 1.83
N GLN A 53 10.03 21.02 1.67
CA GLN A 53 8.65 20.57 1.84
C GLN A 53 8.19 20.01 0.51
N LEU A 54 8.44 18.71 0.30
CA LEU A 54 7.62 17.88 -0.56
C LEU A 54 6.48 17.32 0.32
N PRO A 55 5.41 18.09 0.59
CA PRO A 55 4.31 17.66 1.47
C PRO A 55 3.66 16.35 1.00
N ARG A 56 3.86 15.98 -0.27
CA ARG A 56 3.32 14.78 -0.89
C ARG A 56 3.98 13.49 -0.38
N THR A 57 5.28 13.49 -0.10
CA THR A 57 5.98 12.27 0.37
C THR A 57 5.73 12.01 1.84
N ASP A 58 5.69 13.05 2.67
CA ASP A 58 5.44 12.91 4.10
C ASP A 58 3.98 12.55 4.37
N ALA A 59 3.02 13.23 3.72
CA ALA A 59 1.59 12.89 3.83
C ALA A 59 1.29 11.47 3.32
N HIS A 60 1.98 11.01 2.27
CA HIS A 60 1.82 9.64 1.79
C HIS A 60 2.34 8.61 2.80
N LYS A 61 3.47 8.90 3.44
CA LYS A 61 4.04 8.05 4.49
C LYS A 61 3.11 7.98 5.70
N GLU A 62 2.59 9.11 6.16
CA GLU A 62 1.63 9.18 7.26
C GLU A 62 0.33 8.41 6.95
N MET A 63 -0.20 8.56 5.73
CA MET A 63 -1.37 7.80 5.28
C MET A 63 -1.10 6.30 5.25
N MET A 64 0.06 5.88 4.73
CA MET A 64 0.47 4.48 4.71
C MET A 64 0.59 3.92 6.13
N GLU A 65 1.24 4.65 7.03
CA GLU A 65 1.38 4.25 8.44
C GLU A 65 0.02 4.13 9.13
N ALA A 66 -0.89 5.08 8.91
CA ALA A 66 -2.25 5.02 9.44
C ALA A 66 -3.03 3.81 8.89
N PHE A 67 -2.90 3.53 7.59
CA PHE A 67 -3.52 2.38 6.94
C PHE A 67 -3.00 1.05 7.51
N LEU A 68 -1.68 0.88 7.60
CA LEU A 68 -1.06 -0.32 8.17
C LEU A 68 -1.45 -0.53 9.63
N LYS A 69 -1.58 0.55 10.40
CA LYS A 69 -1.98 0.51 11.81
C LYS A 69 -3.44 0.05 11.99
N GLU A 70 -4.32 0.35 11.05
CA GLU A 70 -5.72 -0.06 11.13
C GLU A 70 -5.93 -1.54 10.74
N MET A 71 -4.98 -2.16 10.02
CA MET A 71 -5.00 -3.60 9.74
C MET A 71 -4.69 -4.43 10.98
N LYS A 72 -5.74 -4.89 11.66
CA LYS A 72 -5.66 -5.65 12.92
C LYS A 72 -5.74 -7.16 12.69
N ALA A 73 -4.85 -7.90 13.35
CA ALA A 73 -4.83 -9.37 13.28
C ALA A 73 -6.14 -10.02 13.77
N GLU A 74 -6.78 -9.46 14.79
CA GLU A 74 -8.05 -9.99 15.31
C GLU A 74 -9.18 -9.84 14.29
N SER A 75 -9.22 -8.75 13.53
CA SER A 75 -10.19 -8.57 12.44
C SER A 75 -10.00 -9.64 11.37
N ILE A 76 -8.75 -9.92 10.96
CA ILE A 76 -8.43 -10.97 9.98
C ILE A 76 -8.89 -12.34 10.49
N LYS A 77 -8.61 -12.65 11.76
CA LYS A 77 -9.04 -13.90 12.40
C LYS A 77 -10.56 -14.05 12.42
N GLN A 78 -11.30 -12.98 12.72
CA GLN A 78 -12.77 -12.98 12.69
C GLN A 78 -13.31 -13.19 11.28
N PHE A 79 -12.78 -12.50 10.26
CA PHE A 79 -13.18 -12.72 8.87
C PHE A 79 -12.90 -14.14 8.41
N LEU A 80 -11.72 -14.67 8.71
CA LEU A 80 -11.36 -16.04 8.38
C LEU A 80 -12.34 -17.03 9.01
N TYR A 81 -12.57 -16.91 10.33
CA TYR A 81 -13.50 -17.78 11.04
C TYR A 81 -14.90 -17.74 10.44
N ASN A 82 -15.41 -16.55 10.09
CA ASN A 82 -16.74 -16.40 9.50
C ASN A 82 -16.81 -17.01 8.09
N PHE A 83 -15.80 -16.82 7.25
CA PHE A 83 -15.80 -17.30 5.87
C PHE A 83 -15.55 -18.81 5.74
N THR A 84 -14.98 -19.45 6.76
CA THR A 84 -14.68 -20.90 6.72
C THR A 84 -15.70 -21.77 7.45
N GLN A 85 -16.83 -21.21 7.92
CA GLN A 85 -17.85 -22.00 8.64
C GLN A 85 -18.50 -23.08 7.75
N GLN A 86 -18.63 -22.79 6.46
CA GLN A 86 -19.36 -23.65 5.52
C GLN A 86 -18.60 -23.81 4.21
N PRO A 87 -18.70 -24.97 3.54
CA PRO A 87 -18.10 -25.19 2.23
C PRO A 87 -18.75 -24.29 1.16
N HIS A 88 -17.99 -23.34 0.64
CA HIS A 88 -18.45 -22.38 -0.37
C HIS A 88 -17.88 -22.75 -1.76
N LEU A 89 -18.18 -23.96 -2.23
CA LEU A 89 -17.74 -24.41 -3.55
C LEU A 89 -18.31 -23.48 -4.65
N ALA A 90 -17.52 -23.19 -5.69
CA ALA A 90 -17.98 -22.33 -6.79
C ALA A 90 -19.31 -22.85 -7.36
N GLY A 91 -20.20 -21.96 -7.80
CA GLY A 91 -21.49 -22.34 -8.39
C GLY A 91 -22.56 -22.85 -7.40
N THR A 92 -22.27 -22.95 -6.09
CA THR A 92 -23.26 -23.33 -5.08
C THR A 92 -23.95 -22.12 -4.44
N GLN A 93 -25.07 -22.37 -3.76
CA GLN A 93 -25.83 -21.35 -3.02
C GLN A 93 -25.00 -20.71 -1.90
N GLU A 94 -24.16 -21.49 -1.21
CA GLU A 94 -23.33 -20.98 -0.11
C GLU A 94 -22.27 -19.99 -0.62
N ASN A 95 -21.68 -20.27 -1.79
CA ASN A 95 -20.74 -19.33 -2.40
C ASN A 95 -21.43 -18.03 -2.86
N LEU A 96 -22.69 -18.10 -3.28
CA LEU A 96 -23.50 -16.91 -3.56
C LEU A 96 -23.76 -16.09 -2.28
N HIS A 97 -24.15 -16.75 -1.18
CA HIS A 97 -24.36 -16.08 0.10
C HIS A 97 -23.09 -15.37 0.60
N LEU A 98 -21.94 -16.03 0.49
CA LEU A 98 -20.65 -15.42 0.82
C LEU A 98 -20.35 -14.18 -0.07
N ALA A 99 -20.65 -14.25 -1.38
CA ALA A 99 -20.46 -13.13 -2.28
C ALA A 99 -21.36 -11.93 -1.92
N GLU A 100 -22.61 -12.18 -1.52
CA GLU A 100 -23.54 -11.15 -1.02
C GLU A 100 -23.04 -10.54 0.30
N GLN A 101 -22.51 -11.36 1.21
CA GLN A 101 -21.93 -10.90 2.46
C GLN A 101 -20.72 -9.98 2.20
N ILE A 102 -19.81 -10.36 1.29
CA ILE A 102 -18.67 -9.53 0.91
C ILE A 102 -19.14 -8.23 0.27
N GLN A 103 -20.13 -8.27 -0.62
CA GLN A 103 -20.73 -7.07 -1.20
C GLN A 103 -21.26 -6.13 -0.11
N ALA A 104 -21.99 -6.65 0.88
CA ALA A 104 -22.54 -5.86 1.97
C ALA A 104 -21.43 -5.23 2.84
N ASN A 105 -20.40 -6.03 3.18
CA ASN A 105 -19.24 -5.55 3.93
C ASN A 105 -18.52 -4.41 3.19
N TRP A 106 -18.28 -4.56 1.88
CA TRP A 106 -17.62 -3.54 1.07
C TRP A 106 -18.40 -2.23 0.99
N LYS A 107 -19.73 -2.31 0.85
CA LYS A 107 -20.60 -1.14 0.94
C LYS A 107 -20.51 -0.48 2.32
N ALA A 108 -20.52 -1.26 3.39
CA ALA A 108 -20.41 -0.76 4.76
C ALA A 108 -19.04 -0.13 5.06
N PHE A 109 -17.97 -0.58 4.42
CA PHE A 109 -16.63 0.02 4.53
C PHE A 109 -16.48 1.34 3.76
N GLY A 110 -17.47 1.72 2.94
CA GLY A 110 -17.49 2.99 2.23
C GLY A 110 -16.86 2.95 0.83
N LEU A 111 -16.84 1.79 0.17
CA LEU A 111 -16.46 1.72 -1.26
C LEU A 111 -17.54 2.35 -2.15
N ASP A 112 -17.12 3.16 -3.12
CA ASP A 112 -18.02 3.96 -3.96
C ASP A 112 -18.93 3.12 -4.87
N SER A 113 -18.43 2.01 -5.40
CA SER A 113 -19.15 1.13 -6.33
C SER A 113 -18.86 -0.33 -6.01
N VAL A 114 -19.92 -1.09 -5.72
CA VAL A 114 -19.84 -2.51 -5.38
C VAL A 114 -20.98 -3.25 -6.07
N GLN A 115 -20.64 -4.20 -6.95
CA GLN A 115 -21.59 -4.94 -7.79
C GLN A 115 -21.21 -6.43 -7.84
N LEU A 116 -22.19 -7.31 -8.00
CA LEU A 116 -21.97 -8.72 -8.35
C LEU A 116 -21.96 -8.84 -9.88
N ALA A 117 -20.96 -9.51 -10.43
CA ALA A 117 -20.80 -9.71 -11.87
C ALA A 117 -20.89 -11.21 -12.21
N PRO A 118 -22.11 -11.75 -12.45
CA PRO A 118 -22.30 -13.17 -12.73
C PRO A 118 -21.89 -13.53 -14.17
N TYR A 119 -21.42 -14.76 -14.35
CA TYR A 119 -21.12 -15.36 -15.66
C TYR A 119 -21.55 -16.81 -15.69
N ASP A 120 -22.09 -17.23 -16.84
CA ASP A 120 -22.40 -18.63 -17.11
C ASP A 120 -21.14 -19.33 -17.62
N VAL A 121 -20.50 -20.09 -16.73
CA VAL A 121 -19.28 -20.84 -17.02
C VAL A 121 -19.52 -22.33 -16.84
N LEU A 122 -18.83 -23.15 -17.65
CA LEU A 122 -18.90 -24.60 -17.52
C LEU A 122 -18.07 -25.04 -16.31
N LEU A 123 -18.74 -25.62 -15.30
CA LEU A 123 -18.13 -26.21 -14.11
C LEU A 123 -18.32 -27.73 -14.12
N SER A 124 -17.45 -28.46 -13.43
CA SER A 124 -17.49 -29.92 -13.33
C SER A 124 -17.51 -30.36 -11.88
N TYR A 125 -18.50 -31.20 -11.51
CA TYR A 125 -18.64 -31.79 -10.18
C TYR A 125 -18.75 -33.31 -10.27
N PRO A 126 -18.35 -34.03 -9.21
CA PRO A 126 -18.63 -35.46 -9.10
C PRO A 126 -20.14 -35.72 -9.12
N ASN A 127 -20.55 -36.89 -9.62
CA ASN A 127 -21.93 -37.34 -9.52
C ASN A 127 -22.21 -37.84 -8.10
N GLU A 128 -23.23 -37.30 -7.45
CA GLU A 128 -23.61 -37.68 -6.08
C GLU A 128 -24.17 -39.10 -5.98
N THR A 129 -24.85 -39.60 -7.01
CA THR A 129 -25.45 -40.95 -7.02
C THR A 129 -24.48 -42.03 -7.51
N SER A 130 -23.46 -41.64 -8.27
CA SER A 130 -22.40 -42.52 -8.76
C SER A 130 -21.03 -41.93 -8.40
N PRO A 131 -20.60 -42.07 -7.13
CA PRO A 131 -19.36 -41.48 -6.65
C PRO A 131 -18.13 -42.12 -7.31
N ASN A 132 -17.08 -41.33 -7.46
CA ASN A 132 -15.80 -41.81 -7.96
C ASN A 132 -15.11 -42.66 -6.88
N TYR A 133 -14.63 -43.85 -7.25
CA TYR A 133 -13.85 -44.72 -6.38
C TYR A 133 -12.70 -45.38 -7.14
N ILE A 134 -11.70 -45.86 -6.41
CA ILE A 134 -10.60 -46.66 -6.96
C ILE A 134 -10.67 -48.02 -6.29
N SER A 135 -10.55 -49.08 -7.09
CA SER A 135 -10.54 -50.46 -6.60
C SER A 135 -9.32 -51.25 -7.09
N LEU A 136 -8.87 -52.20 -6.27
CA LEU A 136 -7.93 -53.23 -6.70
C LEU A 136 -8.72 -54.41 -7.27
N VAL A 137 -8.45 -54.72 -8.53
CA VAL A 137 -9.05 -55.87 -9.24
C VAL A 137 -8.02 -56.98 -9.40
N ASP A 138 -8.46 -58.22 -9.28
CA ASP A 138 -7.62 -59.38 -9.59
C ASP A 138 -7.68 -59.76 -11.08
N GLU A 139 -6.94 -60.81 -11.45
CA GLU A 139 -6.87 -61.34 -12.82
C GLU A 139 -8.22 -61.83 -13.37
N HIS A 140 -9.22 -62.06 -12.51
CA HIS A 140 -10.58 -62.46 -12.88
C HIS A 140 -11.57 -61.28 -12.90
N GLY A 141 -11.07 -60.04 -12.73
CA GLY A 141 -11.88 -58.83 -12.71
C GLY A 141 -12.74 -58.67 -11.45
N GLN A 142 -12.45 -59.42 -10.38
CA GLN A 142 -13.16 -59.30 -9.11
C GLN A 142 -12.53 -58.20 -8.26
N GLU A 143 -13.35 -57.31 -7.72
CA GLU A 143 -12.90 -56.24 -6.83
C GLU A 143 -12.57 -56.81 -5.44
N LYS A 144 -11.34 -56.59 -4.97
CA LYS A 144 -10.89 -57.08 -3.65
C LYS A 144 -10.87 -56.00 -2.57
N MET A 145 -10.78 -54.74 -2.96
CA MET A 145 -10.74 -53.61 -2.04
C MET A 145 -11.20 -52.35 -2.76
N GLN A 146 -12.16 -51.63 -2.16
CA GLN A 146 -12.60 -50.31 -2.61
C GLN A 146 -12.11 -49.26 -1.62
N GLN A 147 -11.41 -48.23 -2.11
CA GLN A 147 -11.12 -47.06 -1.30
C GLN A 147 -12.09 -45.94 -1.69
N LEU A 148 -13.02 -45.62 -0.79
CA LEU A 148 -13.94 -44.51 -0.95
C LEU A 148 -13.16 -43.19 -0.81
N SER A 149 -13.26 -42.35 -1.83
CA SER A 149 -12.66 -41.02 -1.87
C SER A 149 -13.64 -40.01 -1.25
N TRP A 150 -13.44 -39.67 0.04
CA TRP A 150 -13.93 -38.49 0.79
C TRP A 150 -15.38 -37.97 0.60
N ALA A 151 -16.32 -38.76 0.08
CA ALA A 151 -17.73 -38.35 -0.07
C ALA A 151 -18.49 -38.12 1.26
N SER A 152 -17.90 -38.42 2.43
CA SER A 152 -18.58 -38.32 3.73
C SER A 152 -18.25 -37.08 4.57
N ALA A 153 -17.29 -36.22 4.17
CA ALA A 153 -16.83 -35.14 5.07
C ALA A 153 -17.82 -33.96 5.22
N ASN A 154 -18.86 -33.87 4.37
CA ASN A 154 -19.90 -32.83 4.46
C ASN A 154 -21.30 -33.38 4.83
N ARG A 155 -21.42 -34.66 5.21
CA ARG A 155 -22.70 -35.28 5.60
C ARG A 155 -22.96 -35.23 7.12
N GLU A 156 -22.14 -34.53 7.90
CA GLU A 156 -22.29 -34.44 9.37
C GLU A 156 -23.06 -33.19 9.87
N VAL A 157 -23.64 -32.37 8.98
CA VAL A 157 -24.52 -31.24 9.40
C VAL A 157 -26.01 -31.63 9.43
N VAL A 158 -26.35 -32.91 9.23
CA VAL A 158 -27.66 -33.41 9.63
C VAL A 158 -27.54 -33.86 11.08
N CYS A 159 -27.80 -32.93 12.01
CA CYS A 159 -28.03 -33.26 13.41
C CYS A 159 -29.23 -34.20 13.50
N GLU A 160 -28.96 -35.50 13.53
CA GLU A 160 -29.93 -36.50 13.94
C GLU A 160 -30.16 -36.33 15.44
N ILE A 161 -31.16 -35.51 15.80
CA ILE A 161 -31.73 -35.47 17.14
C ILE A 161 -32.56 -36.75 17.30
N THR A 162 -31.90 -37.88 17.57
CA THR A 162 -32.55 -39.09 18.06
C THR A 162 -32.82 -38.92 19.55
N GLY A 163 -34.02 -38.43 19.88
CA GLY A 163 -34.70 -38.72 21.15
C GLY A 163 -35.54 -40.00 21.00
N PRO A 164 -35.74 -40.79 22.07
CA PRO A 164 -36.22 -42.17 21.94
C PRO A 164 -37.75 -42.23 21.74
N GLY A 165 -38.17 -43.01 20.76
CA GLY A 165 -39.48 -43.65 20.71
C GLY A 165 -40.64 -42.78 20.23
N MET A 166 -40.97 -42.87 18.94
CA MET A 166 -42.35 -42.80 18.46
C MET A 166 -42.45 -43.55 17.14
N ASP A 167 -43.42 -44.47 17.08
CA ASP A 167 -43.63 -45.46 16.03
C ASP A 167 -43.90 -44.83 14.66
N ALA A 168 -43.32 -45.46 13.62
CA ALA A 168 -43.61 -45.15 12.22
C ALA A 168 -45.06 -45.54 11.87
N PRO A 169 -45.84 -44.68 11.18
CA PRO A 169 -47.11 -45.11 10.60
C PRO A 169 -46.86 -45.90 9.31
N GLN A 170 -47.58 -47.01 9.19
CA GLN A 170 -47.58 -47.91 8.04
C GLN A 170 -48.06 -47.21 6.77
N GLU A 171 -47.38 -47.52 5.67
CA GLU A 171 -47.80 -47.25 4.29
C GLU A 171 -49.16 -47.92 4.02
N ALA A 172 -50.11 -47.15 3.48
CA ALA A 172 -51.34 -47.65 2.87
C ALA A 172 -51.28 -47.39 1.35
N SER A 173 -51.82 -48.37 0.62
CA SER A 173 -51.82 -48.58 -0.84
C SER A 173 -52.07 -47.38 -1.74
#